data_AF-A0A660A847-F1
#
_entry.id   AF-A0A660A847-F1
#
_cell.length_a   1.000
_cell.length_b   1.000
_cell.length_c   1.000
_cell.angle_alpha   90.00
_cell.angle_beta   90.00
_cell.angle_gamma   90.00
#
_symmetry.space_group_name_H-M   'P 1'
#
loop_
_entity.id
_entity.type
_entity.pdbx_description
1 polymer ?
#
loop_
_entity_poly.entity_id
_entity_poly.type
_entity_poly.pdbx_seq_one_letter_code
_entity_poly.pdbx_strand_id
1 'polypeptide(L)' 'MEKELGKTLRRLRQGKQVSISSLADEHLSKSQISRFERGESEISCSRLLNL' A
#
# COMPACT_ATOMS: atom_id res chain seq x y z
N MET A 1 8.54 -2.77 -14.54
CA MET A 1 7.67 -1.63 -14.15
C MET A 1 6.66 -2.03 -13.07
N GLU A 2 6.07 -3.23 -13.14
CA GLU A 2 5.01 -3.67 -12.19
C GLU A 2 5.43 -3.76 -10.71
N LYS A 3 6.69 -4.08 -10.38
CA LYS A 3 7.13 -4.30 -8.98
C LYS A 3 7.43 -3.04 -8.16
N GLU A 4 7.26 -1.84 -8.72
CA GLU A 4 7.75 -0.59 -8.11
C GLU A 4 6.65 0.33 -7.57
N LEU A 5 5.37 0.06 -7.88
CA LEU A 5 4.25 0.89 -7.38
C LEU A 5 4.15 0.83 -5.86
N GLY A 6 4.18 -0.37 -5.28
CA GLY A 6 4.12 -0.55 -3.83
C GLY A 6 5.30 0.08 -3.09
N LYS A 7 6.51 -0.03 -3.64
CA LYS A 7 7.71 0.61 -3.05
C LYS A 7 7.63 2.14 -3.12
N THR A 8 7.10 2.68 -4.23
CA THR A 8 6.87 4.12 -4.37
C THR A 8 5.83 4.60 -3.36
N LEU A 9 4.71 3.88 -3.21
CA LEU A 9 3.68 4.18 -2.22
C LEU A 9 4.25 4.16 -0.79
N ARG A 10 5.07 3.14 -0.46
CA ARG A 10 5.75 3.06 0.84
C ARG A 10 6.58 4.31 1.14
N ARG A 11 7.38 4.76 0.16
CA ARG A 11 8.20 5.97 0.30
C ARG A 11 7.33 7.20 0.56
N LEU A 12 6.25 7.37 -0.21
CA LEU A 12 5.32 8.50 -0.05
C LEU A 12 4.61 8.47 1.32
N ARG A 13 4.10 7.30 1.73
CA ARG A 13 3.42 7.10 3.01
C ARG A 13 4.34 7.43 4.19
N GLN A 14 5.57 6.92 4.18
CA GLN A 14 6.57 7.20 5.21
C GLN A 14 6.96 8.68 5.23
N GLY A 15 7.14 9.31 4.05
CA GLY A 15 7.41 10.75 3.94
C GLY A 15 6.29 11.63 4.50
N LYS A 16 5.04 11.17 4.41
CA LYS A 16 3.86 11.80 5.01
C LYS A 16 3.62 11.42 6.48
N GLN A 17 4.48 10.58 7.07
CA GLN A 17 4.33 10.05 8.44
C GLN A 17 3.01 9.31 8.69
N VAL A 18 2.44 8.70 7.65
CA VAL A 18 1.19 7.92 7.76
C VAL A 18 1.52 6.47 8.11
N SER A 19 0.81 5.90 9.07
CA SER A 19 1.01 4.49 9.46
C SER A 19 0.25 3.55 8.51
N ILE A 20 0.67 2.29 8.40
CA ILE A 20 -0.14 1.27 7.70
C ILE A 20 -1.49 1.08 8.42
N SER A 21 -1.51 1.18 9.75
CA SER A 21 -2.73 1.02 10.55
C SER A 21 -3.80 2.07 10.22
N SER A 22 -3.40 3.29 9.85
CA SER A 22 -4.33 4.36 9.49
C SER A 22 -4.86 4.27 8.07
N LEU A 23 -4.27 3.42 7.22
CA LEU A 23 -4.74 3.15 5.85
C LEU A 23 -5.56 1.86 5.74
N ALA A 24 -5.53 1.02 6.77
CA ALA A 24 -6.26 -0.24 6.75
C ALA A 24 -7.73 -0.02 7.08
N ASP A 25 -8.60 -0.69 6.33
CA ASP A 25 -10.05 -0.59 6.43
C ASP A 25 -10.69 -2.00 6.29
N GLU A 26 -12.02 -2.06 6.14
CA GLU A 26 -12.78 -3.31 5.92
C GLU A 26 -12.45 -4.03 4.60
N HIS A 27 -11.65 -3.39 3.76
CA HIS A 27 -11.47 -3.69 2.36
C HIS A 27 -10.02 -4.02 2.01
N LEU A 28 -9.08 -3.55 2.83
CA LEU A 28 -7.66 -3.73 2.71
C LEU A 28 -7.00 -3.80 4.09
N SER A 29 -6.62 -5.01 4.48
CA SER A 29 -5.94 -5.25 5.75
C SER A 29 -4.50 -4.72 5.76
N LYS A 30 -3.96 -4.49 6.97
CA LYS A 30 -2.56 -4.09 7.18
C LYS A 30 -1.57 -5.02 6.49
N SER A 31 -1.82 -6.33 6.49
CA SER A 31 -0.93 -7.33 5.88
C SER A 31 -0.97 -7.27 4.36
N GLN A 32 -2.13 -6.96 3.74
CA GLN A 32 -2.25 -6.75 2.30
C GLN A 32 -1.49 -5.50 1.86
N ILE A 33 -1.67 -4.37 2.57
CA ILE A 33 -0.90 -3.13 2.31
C ILE A 33 0.60 -3.40 2.43
N SER A 34 0.99 -4.10 3.50
CA SER A 34 2.39 -4.39 3.77
C SER A 34 3.05 -5.28 2.71
N ARG A 35 2.34 -6.31 2.22
CA ARG A 35 2.82 -7.16 1.12
C ARG A 35 2.93 -6.38 -0.19
N PHE A 36 1.93 -5.54 -0.50
CA PHE A 36 1.98 -4.66 -1.67
C PHE A 36 3.18 -3.72 -1.60
N GLU A 37 3.40 -3.05 -0.47
CA GLU A 37 4.54 -2.14 -0.26
C GLU A 37 5.92 -2.82 -0.34
N ARG A 38 6.00 -4.13 -0.10
CA ARG A 38 7.21 -4.93 -0.29
C ARG A 38 7.37 -5.51 -1.70
N GLY A 39 6.39 -5.28 -2.58
CA GLY A 39 6.35 -5.85 -3.94
C GLY A 39 6.09 -7.36 -3.95
N GLU A 40 5.48 -7.89 -2.89
CA GLU A 40 5.15 -9.32 -2.71
C GLU A 40 3.75 -9.67 -3.23
N SER A 41 2.91 -8.67 -3.47
CA SER A 41 1.58 -8.85 -4.06
C SER A 41 1.22 -7.65 -4.92
N GLU A 42 0.35 -7.87 -5.89
CA GLU A 42 -0.37 -6.79 -6.57
C GLU A 42 -1.58 -6.34 -5.76
N ILE A 43 -2.20 -5.25 -6.21
CA ILE A 43 -3.43 -4.72 -5.66
C ILE A 43 -4.31 -4.23 -6.81
N SER A 44 -5.63 -4.39 -6.71
CA SER A 44 -6.55 -3.85 -7.71
C SER A 44 -6.50 -2.32 -7.76
N CYS A 45 -6.66 -1.71 -8.93
CA CYS A 45 -6.67 -0.26 -9.11
C CYS A 45 -7.66 0.48 -8.20
N SER A 46 -8.86 -0.09 -7.99
CA SER A 46 -9.87 0.50 -7.09
C SER A 46 -9.38 0.65 -5.66
N ARG A 47 -8.60 -0.31 -5.17
CA ARG A 47 -7.99 -0.28 -3.83
C ARG A 47 -6.79 0.65 -3.79
N LEU A 48 -6.00 0.72 -4.86
CA LEU A 48 -4.89 1.68 -4.97
C LEU A 48 -5.39 3.13 -4.90
N LEU A 49 -6.53 3.44 -5.53
CA LEU A 49 -7.12 4.78 -5.50
C LEU A 49 -7.77 5.14 -4.16
N ASN A 50 -8.04 4.14 -3.31
CA ASN A 50 -8.60 4.33 -1.97
C ASN A 50 -7.51 4.44 -0.88
N LEU A 51 -6.24 4.23 -1.23
CA LEU A 51 -5.07 4.33 -0.34
C LEU A 51 -4.46 5.72 -0.34
#